data_AF-A0A848NT58-F1
#
_entry.id   AF-A0A848NT58-F1
#
_cell.length_a   1.000
_cell.length_b   1.000
_cell.length_c   1.000
_cell.angle_alpha   90.00
_cell.angle_beta   90.00
_cell.angle_gamma   90.00
#
_symmetry.space_group_name_H-M   'P 1'
#
loop_
_entity.id
_entity.type
_entity.pdbx_description
1 polymer ?
#
loop_
_entity_poly.entity_id
_entity_poly.type
_entity_poly.pdbx_seq_one_letter_code
_entity_poly.pdbx_strand_id
1 'polypeptide(L)'
;MAGTACAADVTVLSAGAFWPVLDALAPSLERTDDLHLVISNGTAGELAKRIQGGEAFDVAILPEPLAKPLSASSNLAPTLSNVARVGIGVAVPEGAPRPAISTVDQFKQTLLAAPSVAYLDPVAGGSSGIYLSKLFETLGIAQAIAPKAVLVHGGLVGARLVDGKAALAVHQVSELLAVPHIQYVGPLPAAIQNYTVYAAGVSAHVKNLAGAQALLQALLSEAAAALIERKGMEPAAAQ
;
A
#
# COMPACT_ATOMS: atom_id res chain seq x y z
N MET A 1 -14.49 -29.69 30.91
CA MET A 1 -14.21 -29.50 29.47
C MET A 1 -14.55 -28.05 29.15
N ALA A 2 -13.56 -27.16 29.26
CA ALA A 2 -13.73 -25.78 28.84
C ALA A 2 -13.71 -25.79 27.31
N GLY A 3 -14.81 -25.39 26.67
CA GLY A 3 -14.83 -25.19 25.23
C GLY A 3 -13.84 -24.09 24.90
N THR A 4 -12.87 -24.38 24.03
CA THR A 4 -12.08 -23.36 23.34
C THR A 4 -13.07 -22.42 22.66
N ALA A 5 -13.22 -21.21 23.19
CA ALA A 5 -13.96 -20.16 22.51
C ALA A 5 -13.15 -19.82 21.25
N CYS A 6 -13.69 -20.14 20.08
CA CYS A 6 -13.07 -19.73 18.82
C CYS A 6 -13.03 -18.19 18.80
N ALA A 7 -11.87 -17.58 18.54
CA ALA A 7 -11.77 -16.14 18.33
C ALA A 7 -12.82 -15.72 17.29
N ALA A 8 -13.57 -14.65 17.58
CA ALA A 8 -14.44 -14.06 16.58
C ALA A 8 -13.59 -13.43 15.47
N ASP A 9 -13.99 -13.63 14.21
CA ASP A 9 -13.33 -13.04 13.06
C ASP A 9 -13.25 -11.50 13.20
N VAL A 10 -12.14 -10.93 12.73
CA VAL A 10 -11.97 -9.50 12.50
C VAL A 10 -11.83 -9.30 11.00
N THR A 11 -12.84 -8.71 10.38
CA THR A 11 -12.84 -8.44 8.93
C THR A 11 -12.06 -7.17 8.65
N VAL A 12 -10.98 -7.28 7.87
CA VAL A 12 -10.06 -6.18 7.59
C VAL A 12 -10.07 -5.84 6.09
N LEU A 13 -10.38 -4.59 5.77
CA LEU A 13 -10.21 -4.03 4.44
C LEU A 13 -8.87 -3.30 4.37
N SER A 14 -7.93 -3.79 3.55
CA SER A 14 -6.59 -3.18 3.45
C SER A 14 -6.31 -2.70 2.05
N ALA A 15 -5.89 -1.45 1.91
CA ALA A 15 -5.36 -0.96 0.64
C ALA A 15 -3.98 -1.57 0.33
N GLY A 16 -3.70 -1.74 -0.96
CA GLY A 16 -2.56 -2.48 -1.52
C GLY A 16 -1.23 -2.30 -0.79
N ALA A 17 -0.77 -1.07 -0.60
CA ALA A 17 0.56 -0.84 -0.02
C ALA A 17 0.74 -1.28 1.44
N PHE A 18 -0.34 -1.43 2.20
CA PHE A 18 -0.26 -1.92 3.59
C PHE A 18 -0.45 -3.44 3.68
N TRP A 19 -0.98 -4.08 2.62
CA TRP A 19 -1.21 -5.52 2.59
C TRP A 19 0.04 -6.36 2.95
N PRO A 20 1.26 -6.08 2.45
CA PRO A 20 2.45 -6.87 2.80
C PRO A 20 2.81 -6.86 4.29
N VAL A 21 2.39 -5.82 5.02
CA VAL A 21 2.55 -5.74 6.48
C VAL A 21 1.52 -6.62 7.17
N LEU A 22 0.24 -6.48 6.81
CA LEU A 22 -0.84 -7.29 7.39
C LEU A 22 -0.65 -8.78 7.13
N ASP A 23 -0.31 -9.16 5.90
CA ASP A 23 -0.05 -10.56 5.50
C ASP A 23 1.06 -11.19 6.35
N ALA A 24 2.10 -10.41 6.67
CA ALA A 24 3.20 -10.88 7.51
C ALA A 24 2.88 -10.84 9.01
N LEU A 25 1.97 -9.96 9.44
CA LEU A 25 1.58 -9.81 10.85
C LEU A 25 0.52 -10.84 11.26
N ALA A 26 -0.42 -11.17 10.36
CA ALA A 26 -1.57 -12.03 10.64
C ALA A 26 -1.19 -13.36 11.32
N PRO A 27 -0.19 -14.14 10.84
CA PRO A 27 0.17 -15.41 11.49
C PRO A 27 0.65 -15.26 12.94
N SER A 28 1.17 -14.09 13.33
CA SER A 28 1.60 -13.84 14.70
C SER A 28 0.43 -13.46 15.62
N LEU A 29 -0.59 -12.79 15.09
CA LEU A 29 -1.80 -12.41 15.82
C LEU A 29 -2.75 -13.59 16.01
N GLU A 30 -2.74 -14.53 15.08
CA GLU A 30 -3.60 -15.73 15.12
C GLU A 30 -3.06 -16.83 16.03
N ARG A 31 -1.80 -16.75 16.44
CA ARG A 31 -1.17 -17.75 17.32
C ARG A 31 -1.67 -17.73 18.76
N THR A 32 -2.29 -16.63 19.20
CA THR A 32 -2.75 -16.49 20.59
C THR A 32 -4.20 -16.91 20.79
N ASP A 33 -4.85 -17.54 19.79
CA ASP A 33 -6.27 -17.94 19.82
C ASP A 33 -7.28 -16.81 20.11
N ASP A 34 -6.83 -15.54 20.11
CA ASP A 34 -7.62 -14.36 20.51
C ASP A 34 -8.07 -13.50 19.31
N LEU A 35 -7.47 -13.71 18.14
CA LEU A 35 -7.72 -12.95 16.91
C LEU A 35 -7.67 -13.88 15.71
N HIS A 36 -8.65 -13.79 14.82
CA HIS A 36 -8.59 -14.40 13.49
C HIS A 36 -8.89 -13.32 12.44
N LEU A 37 -8.00 -13.11 11.47
CA LEU A 37 -8.10 -12.00 10.53
C LEU A 37 -8.66 -12.46 9.19
N VAL A 38 -9.80 -11.89 8.79
CA VAL A 38 -10.35 -12.08 7.45
C VAL A 38 -9.98 -10.86 6.61
N ILE A 39 -8.88 -10.95 5.87
CA ILE A 39 -8.30 -9.82 5.14
C ILE A 39 -8.78 -9.80 3.69
N SER A 40 -9.37 -8.69 3.28
CA SER A 40 -9.67 -8.37 1.88
C SER A 40 -8.80 -7.21 1.42
N ASN A 41 -7.97 -7.46 0.40
CA ASN A 41 -7.12 -6.46 -0.23
C ASN A 41 -7.80 -5.85 -1.47
N GLY A 42 -7.51 -4.59 -1.76
CA GLY A 42 -8.01 -3.88 -2.94
C GLY A 42 -7.30 -2.55 -3.17
N THR A 43 -7.65 -1.85 -4.25
CA THR A 43 -7.17 -0.47 -4.41
C THR A 43 -7.86 0.44 -3.40
N ALA A 44 -7.20 1.51 -2.98
CA ALA A 44 -7.76 2.42 -1.98
C ALA A 44 -9.11 3.03 -2.43
N GLY A 45 -9.23 3.40 -3.70
CA GLY A 45 -10.47 3.92 -4.27
C GLY A 45 -11.59 2.87 -4.38
N GLU A 46 -11.25 1.61 -4.70
CA GLU A 46 -12.22 0.51 -4.71
C GLU A 46 -12.77 0.25 -3.30
N LEU A 47 -11.90 0.12 -2.31
CA LEU A 47 -12.30 -0.13 -0.92
C LEU A 47 -13.14 1.02 -0.35
N ALA A 48 -12.79 2.27 -0.64
CA ALA A 48 -13.59 3.42 -0.23
C ALA A 48 -15.01 3.35 -0.80
N LYS A 49 -15.18 2.96 -2.07
CA LYS A 49 -16.50 2.77 -2.70
C LYS A 49 -17.28 1.64 -2.04
N ARG A 50 -16.63 0.51 -1.73
CA ARG A 50 -17.29 -0.62 -1.06
C ARG A 50 -17.76 -0.27 0.35
N ILE A 51 -16.96 0.46 1.11
CA ILE A 51 -17.32 0.99 2.44
C ILE A 51 -18.51 1.94 2.35
N GLN A 52 -18.50 2.88 1.39
CA GLN A 52 -19.64 3.78 1.13
C GLN A 52 -20.89 3.01 0.69
N GLY A 53 -20.71 1.90 -0.01
CA GLY A 53 -21.77 0.97 -0.41
C GLY A 53 -22.31 0.09 0.73
N GLY A 54 -21.76 0.20 1.94
CA GLY A 54 -22.25 -0.52 3.12
C GLY A 54 -21.71 -1.94 3.27
N GLU A 55 -20.56 -2.26 2.66
CA GLU A 55 -19.85 -3.52 2.96
C GLU A 55 -19.60 -3.63 4.48
N ALA A 56 -19.80 -4.82 5.04
CA ALA A 56 -19.53 -5.09 6.44
C ALA A 56 -18.03 -5.37 6.65
N PHE A 57 -17.43 -4.67 7.61
CA PHE A 57 -16.04 -4.85 8.04
C PHE A 57 -15.88 -4.37 9.49
N ASP A 58 -14.76 -4.71 10.12
CA ASP A 58 -14.40 -4.26 11.46
C ASP A 58 -13.32 -3.17 11.43
N VAL A 59 -12.29 -3.34 10.60
CA VAL A 59 -11.19 -2.38 10.43
C VAL A 59 -10.91 -2.11 8.96
N ALA A 60 -10.71 -0.84 8.60
CA ALA A 60 -10.22 -0.43 7.28
C ALA A 60 -8.88 0.26 7.41
N ILE A 61 -7.90 -0.11 6.57
CA ILE A 61 -6.59 0.54 6.47
C ILE A 61 -6.47 1.18 5.09
N LEU A 62 -6.57 2.51 5.05
CA LEU A 62 -6.68 3.31 3.83
C LEU A 62 -5.71 4.49 3.88
N PRO A 63 -5.36 5.09 2.73
CA PRO A 63 -4.76 6.41 2.70
C PRO A 63 -5.59 7.41 3.52
N GLU A 64 -4.93 8.17 4.38
CA GLU A 64 -5.57 9.15 5.27
C GLU A 64 -6.56 10.11 4.55
N PRO A 65 -6.28 10.61 3.32
CA PRO A 65 -7.23 11.45 2.59
C PRO A 65 -8.55 10.76 2.21
N LEU A 66 -8.58 9.42 2.17
CA LEU A 66 -9.80 8.63 1.95
C LEU A 66 -10.45 8.21 3.26
N ALA A 67 -9.66 7.92 4.30
CA ALA A 67 -10.20 7.56 5.61
C ALA A 67 -10.94 8.73 6.29
N LYS A 68 -10.42 9.96 6.17
CA LYS A 68 -11.02 11.16 6.79
C LYS A 68 -12.47 11.42 6.34
N PRO A 69 -12.80 11.47 5.03
CA PRO A 69 -14.18 11.61 4.58
C PRO A 69 -15.09 10.46 5.05
N LEU A 70 -14.61 9.21 5.04
CA LEU A 70 -15.38 8.05 5.51
C LEU A 70 -15.69 8.12 7.02
N SER A 71 -14.77 8.68 7.81
CA SER A 71 -15.01 9.00 9.22
C SER A 71 -16.04 10.13 9.37
N ALA A 72 -15.91 11.20 8.59
CA ALA A 72 -16.86 12.32 8.61
C ALA A 72 -18.29 11.93 8.19
N SER A 73 -18.43 10.94 7.30
CA SER A 73 -19.73 10.38 6.88
C SER A 73 -20.21 9.22 7.77
N SER A 74 -19.58 8.98 8.92
CA SER A 74 -19.96 7.93 9.88
C SER A 74 -19.89 6.50 9.31
N ASN A 75 -19.09 6.26 8.27
CA ASN A 75 -18.73 4.90 7.86
C ASN A 75 -17.61 4.32 8.73
N LEU A 76 -16.70 5.18 9.20
CA LEU A 76 -15.68 4.86 10.19
C LEU A 76 -15.94 5.63 11.49
N ALA A 77 -15.43 5.11 12.59
CA ALA A 77 -15.38 5.84 13.86
C ALA A 77 -14.63 7.18 13.72
N PRO A 78 -14.91 8.18 14.57
CA PRO A 78 -14.25 9.49 14.52
C PRO A 78 -12.72 9.43 14.71
N THR A 79 -12.25 8.46 15.50
CA THR A 79 -10.83 8.26 15.78
C THR A 79 -10.19 7.41 14.70
N LEU A 80 -9.17 7.98 14.04
CA LEU A 80 -8.32 7.29 13.08
C LEU A 80 -6.91 7.20 13.65
N SER A 81 -6.25 6.05 13.46
CA SER A 81 -4.87 5.82 13.88
C SER A 81 -3.97 5.77 12.66
N ASN A 82 -3.05 6.72 12.50
CA ASN A 82 -2.00 6.58 11.50
C ASN A 82 -1.10 5.40 11.89
N VAL A 83 -0.87 4.47 10.95
CA VAL A 83 -0.11 3.23 11.20
C VAL A 83 1.23 3.22 10.50
N ALA A 84 1.31 3.81 9.30
CA ALA A 84 2.56 3.92 8.55
C ALA A 84 2.45 4.98 7.44
N ARG A 85 3.59 5.38 6.87
CA ARG A 85 3.65 6.06 5.58
C ARG A 85 4.57 5.30 4.62
N VAL A 86 4.31 5.41 3.32
CA VAL A 86 5.13 4.76 2.29
C VAL A 86 5.46 5.71 1.17
N GLY A 87 6.72 5.68 0.74
CA GLY A 87 7.20 6.42 -0.42
C GLY A 87 7.04 5.61 -1.71
N ILE A 88 7.38 6.25 -2.82
CA ILE A 88 7.47 5.63 -4.14
C ILE A 88 8.93 5.32 -4.43
N GLY A 89 9.18 4.18 -5.07
CA GLY A 89 10.49 3.78 -5.52
C GLY A 89 10.48 3.16 -6.90
N VAL A 90 11.65 2.69 -7.30
CA VAL A 90 11.91 2.12 -8.62
C VAL A 90 12.47 0.71 -8.46
N ALA A 91 12.00 -0.20 -9.30
CA ALA A 91 12.56 -1.54 -9.44
C ALA A 91 12.79 -1.89 -10.91
N VAL A 92 13.69 -2.86 -11.13
CA VAL A 92 14.04 -3.44 -12.43
C VAL A 92 14.05 -4.97 -12.31
N PRO A 93 14.07 -5.73 -13.43
CA PRO A 93 14.21 -7.18 -13.38
C PRO A 93 15.47 -7.60 -12.61
N GLU A 94 15.43 -8.77 -11.97
CA GLU A 94 16.60 -9.34 -11.31
C GLU A 94 17.79 -9.46 -12.29
N GLY A 95 18.99 -9.09 -11.84
CA GLY A 95 20.21 -9.08 -12.66
C GLY A 95 20.33 -7.93 -13.67
N ALA A 96 19.29 -7.12 -13.87
CA ALA A 96 19.37 -5.94 -14.74
C ALA A 96 20.29 -4.85 -14.13
N PRO A 97 20.96 -4.03 -14.97
CA PRO A 97 21.74 -2.89 -14.49
C PRO A 97 20.89 -1.95 -13.63
N ARG A 98 21.47 -1.43 -12.54
CA ARG A 98 20.79 -0.43 -11.70
C ARG A 98 20.83 0.93 -12.39
N PRO A 99 19.68 1.51 -12.80
CA PRO A 99 19.66 2.83 -13.41
C PRO A 99 19.94 3.92 -12.37
N ALA A 100 20.45 5.06 -12.84
CA ALA A 100 20.65 6.24 -12.00
C ALA A 100 19.30 6.93 -11.74
N ILE A 101 18.96 7.17 -10.46
CA ILE A 101 17.69 7.78 -10.06
C ILE A 101 17.84 8.77 -8.89
N SER A 102 19.06 9.15 -8.48
CA SER A 102 19.26 9.91 -7.25
C SER A 102 18.89 11.39 -7.39
N THR A 103 18.83 11.90 -8.62
CA THR A 103 18.34 13.25 -8.93
C THR A 103 17.11 13.21 -9.83
N VAL A 104 16.35 14.30 -9.87
CA VAL A 104 15.16 14.43 -10.75
C VAL A 104 15.54 14.23 -12.22
N ASP A 105 16.67 14.80 -12.65
CA ASP A 105 17.17 14.64 -14.02
C ASP A 105 17.55 13.19 -14.33
N GLN A 106 18.25 12.52 -13.42
CA GLN A 106 18.59 11.11 -13.58
C GLN A 106 17.33 10.23 -13.67
N PHE A 107 16.36 10.45 -12.78
CA PHE A 107 15.07 9.75 -12.83
C PHE A 107 14.35 9.99 -14.16
N LYS A 108 14.28 11.25 -14.62
CA LYS A 108 13.68 11.62 -15.91
C LYS A 108 14.37 10.92 -17.09
N GLN A 109 15.71 10.92 -17.12
CA GLN A 109 16.47 10.25 -18.19
C GLN A 109 16.29 8.73 -18.14
N THR A 110 16.27 8.13 -16.95
CA THR A 110 15.98 6.70 -16.77
C THR A 110 14.60 6.34 -17.31
N LEU A 111 13.57 7.13 -17.00
CA LEU A 111 12.23 6.93 -17.54
C LEU A 111 12.20 7.07 -19.06
N LEU A 112 12.90 8.04 -19.63
CA LEU A 112 12.95 8.27 -21.08
C LEU A 112 13.72 7.18 -21.83
N ALA A 113 14.77 6.63 -21.24
CA ALA A 113 15.57 5.56 -21.83
C ALA A 113 14.93 4.17 -21.71
N ALA A 114 14.10 3.93 -20.69
CA ALA A 114 13.44 2.64 -20.49
C ALA A 114 12.50 2.31 -21.68
N PRO A 115 12.50 1.08 -22.22
CA PRO A 115 11.62 0.69 -23.33
C PRO A 115 10.18 0.47 -22.88
N SER A 116 9.95 0.19 -21.59
CA SER A 116 8.63 0.03 -20.98
C SER A 116 8.66 0.37 -19.49
N VAL A 117 7.61 1.02 -19.00
CA VAL A 117 7.49 1.49 -17.61
C VAL A 117 6.15 1.04 -17.04
N ALA A 118 6.18 0.14 -16.06
CA ALA A 118 5.01 -0.26 -15.30
C ALA A 118 4.74 0.70 -14.14
N TYR A 119 3.48 1.12 -14.03
CA TYR A 119 2.95 1.83 -12.87
C TYR A 119 1.45 1.54 -12.76
N LEU A 120 0.88 1.81 -11.59
CA LEU A 120 -0.54 1.61 -11.37
C LEU A 120 -1.34 2.58 -12.25
N ASP A 121 -2.40 2.07 -12.90
CA ASP A 121 -3.29 2.92 -13.68
C ASP A 121 -3.93 4.00 -12.78
N PRO A 122 -3.82 5.30 -13.11
CA PRO A 122 -4.47 6.35 -12.34
C PRO A 122 -5.99 6.15 -12.20
N VAL A 123 -6.66 5.52 -13.17
CA VAL A 123 -8.13 5.28 -13.09
C VAL A 123 -8.49 4.11 -12.17
N ALA A 124 -7.52 3.24 -11.83
CA ALA A 124 -7.71 2.18 -10.84
C ALA A 124 -7.79 2.71 -9.40
N GLY A 125 -7.53 4.00 -9.18
CA GLY A 125 -7.78 4.69 -7.91
C GLY A 125 -6.74 4.46 -6.82
N GLY A 126 -5.54 4.00 -7.15
CA GLY A 126 -4.42 3.97 -6.20
C GLY A 126 -3.57 5.24 -6.23
N SER A 127 -3.08 5.66 -5.06
CA SER A 127 -2.44 6.97 -4.86
C SER A 127 -1.18 7.16 -5.69
N SER A 128 -0.34 6.13 -5.85
CA SER A 128 0.91 6.21 -6.61
C SER A 128 0.68 6.40 -8.11
N GLY A 129 -0.30 5.73 -8.71
CA GLY A 129 -0.65 5.90 -10.13
C GLY A 129 -1.11 7.31 -10.46
N ILE A 130 -2.01 7.86 -9.62
CA ILE A 130 -2.50 9.24 -9.74
C ILE A 130 -1.35 10.25 -9.63
N TYR A 131 -0.44 10.06 -8.66
CA TYR A 131 0.71 10.93 -8.49
C TYR A 131 1.68 10.86 -9.68
N LEU A 132 2.05 9.64 -10.11
CA LEU A 132 3.00 9.44 -11.19
C LEU A 132 2.50 10.03 -12.52
N SER A 133 1.21 9.86 -12.83
CA SER A 133 0.61 10.48 -14.02
C SER A 133 0.82 12.00 -14.05
N LYS A 134 0.52 12.68 -12.93
CA LYS A 134 0.71 14.14 -12.79
C LYS A 134 2.18 14.54 -12.78
N LEU A 135 3.05 13.71 -12.20
CA LEU A 135 4.48 13.95 -12.19
C LEU A 135 5.05 13.89 -13.61
N PHE A 136 4.61 12.96 -14.45
CA PHE A 136 5.07 12.87 -15.84
C PHE A 136 4.66 14.10 -16.66
N GLU A 137 3.48 14.67 -16.40
CA GLU A 137 3.06 15.95 -16.98
C GLU A 137 3.96 17.09 -16.49
N THR A 138 4.18 17.18 -15.17
CA THR A 138 5.03 18.21 -14.55
C THR A 138 6.47 18.18 -15.06
N LEU A 139 7.01 16.98 -15.30
CA LEU A 139 8.36 16.80 -15.86
C LEU A 139 8.42 16.98 -17.39
N GLY A 140 7.28 17.19 -18.04
CA GLY A 140 7.17 17.37 -19.49
C GLY A 140 7.48 16.10 -20.30
N ILE A 141 7.26 14.91 -19.73
CA ILE A 141 7.57 13.61 -20.36
C ILE A 141 6.35 12.74 -20.60
N ALA A 142 5.14 13.17 -20.22
CA ALA A 142 3.91 12.37 -20.36
C ALA A 142 3.74 11.78 -21.77
N GLN A 143 3.93 12.58 -22.82
CA GLN A 143 3.82 12.11 -24.21
C GLN A 143 4.86 11.04 -24.58
N ALA A 144 6.07 11.13 -24.03
CA ALA A 144 7.12 10.15 -24.26
C ALA A 144 6.91 8.85 -23.46
N ILE A 145 6.22 8.92 -22.32
CA ILE A 145 5.92 7.77 -21.47
C ILE A 145 4.70 7.01 -21.97
N ALA A 146 3.65 7.70 -22.44
CA ALA A 146 2.39 7.12 -22.88
C ALA A 146 2.52 5.87 -23.79
N PRO A 147 3.32 5.86 -24.88
CA PRO A 147 3.40 4.70 -25.77
C PRO A 147 4.10 3.48 -25.16
N LYS A 148 4.78 3.65 -24.02
CA LYS A 148 5.54 2.61 -23.32
C LYS A 148 5.07 2.36 -21.89
N ALA A 149 3.93 2.93 -21.52
CA ALA A 149 3.31 2.71 -20.23
C ALA A 149 2.69 1.31 -20.18
N VAL A 150 3.01 0.57 -19.12
CA VAL A 150 2.38 -0.71 -18.79
C VAL A 150 1.46 -0.47 -17.60
N LEU A 151 0.21 -0.07 -17.89
CA LEU A 151 -0.76 0.30 -16.87
C LEU A 151 -1.34 -0.94 -16.17
N VAL A 152 -1.17 -0.98 -14.85
CA VAL A 152 -1.63 -2.11 -14.01
C VAL A 152 -2.95 -1.75 -13.32
N HIS A 153 -3.94 -2.62 -13.46
CA HIS A 153 -5.31 -2.42 -12.96
C HIS A 153 -5.54 -3.24 -11.68
N GLY A 154 -4.72 -3.01 -10.65
CA GLY A 154 -4.70 -3.76 -9.40
C GLY A 154 -3.64 -4.87 -9.33
N GLY A 155 -3.34 -5.33 -8.11
CA GLY A 155 -2.23 -6.24 -7.82
C GLY A 155 -0.86 -5.56 -7.87
N LEU A 156 0.21 -6.35 -7.75
CA LEU A 156 1.58 -5.85 -7.61
C LEU A 156 2.13 -5.38 -8.97
N VAL A 157 2.44 -4.08 -9.08
CA VAL A 157 3.06 -3.49 -10.29
C VAL A 157 4.37 -4.18 -10.66
N GLY A 158 5.20 -4.53 -9.67
CA GLY A 158 6.49 -5.19 -9.90
C GLY A 158 6.38 -6.55 -10.59
N ALA A 159 5.22 -7.22 -10.56
CA ALA A 159 5.01 -8.48 -11.27
C ALA A 159 5.19 -8.35 -12.80
N ARG A 160 5.06 -7.14 -13.35
CA ARG A 160 5.32 -6.86 -14.77
C ARG A 160 6.79 -6.94 -15.15
N LEU A 161 7.69 -6.85 -14.16
CA LEU A 161 9.11 -7.08 -14.37
C LEU A 161 9.40 -8.58 -14.52
N VAL A 162 8.75 -9.39 -13.69
CA VAL A 162 8.94 -10.85 -13.65
C VAL A 162 8.43 -11.51 -14.93
N ASP A 163 7.28 -11.09 -15.45
CA ASP A 163 6.73 -11.63 -16.69
C ASP A 163 7.28 -10.97 -17.97
N GLY A 164 8.31 -10.13 -17.84
CA GLY A 164 9.03 -9.50 -18.95
C GLY A 164 8.25 -8.42 -19.70
N LYS A 165 7.08 -8.00 -19.20
CA LYS A 165 6.26 -6.95 -19.84
C LYS A 165 6.78 -5.54 -19.59
N ALA A 166 7.57 -5.33 -18.54
CA ALA A 166 8.14 -4.05 -18.17
C ALA A 166 9.65 -4.15 -17.91
N ALA A 167 10.39 -3.14 -18.35
CA ALA A 167 11.82 -2.98 -18.04
C ALA A 167 12.06 -2.18 -16.74
N LEU A 168 11.08 -1.36 -16.36
CA LEU A 168 11.10 -0.53 -15.16
C LEU A 168 9.73 -0.60 -14.47
N ALA A 169 9.70 -0.66 -13.15
CA ALA A 169 8.48 -0.49 -12.36
C ALA A 169 8.65 0.69 -11.41
N VAL A 170 7.65 1.57 -11.34
CA VAL A 170 7.61 2.70 -10.41
C VAL A 170 6.34 2.59 -9.59
N HIS A 171 6.49 2.34 -8.28
CA HIS A 171 5.35 2.08 -7.40
C HIS A 171 5.70 2.28 -5.92
N GLN A 172 4.74 2.06 -5.03
CA GLN A 172 4.98 2.11 -3.58
C GLN A 172 6.02 1.06 -3.18
N VAL A 173 6.96 1.47 -2.34
CA VAL A 173 8.13 0.64 -1.99
C VAL A 173 7.71 -0.69 -1.39
N SER A 174 6.68 -0.70 -0.54
CA SER A 174 6.21 -1.93 0.09
C SER A 174 5.69 -2.98 -0.89
N GLU A 175 5.01 -2.55 -1.94
CA GLU A 175 4.53 -3.46 -2.99
C GLU A 175 5.67 -3.94 -3.89
N LEU A 176 6.69 -3.10 -4.14
CA LEU A 176 7.88 -3.52 -4.87
C LEU A 176 8.66 -4.60 -4.10
N LEU A 177 8.88 -4.39 -2.80
CA LEU A 177 9.60 -5.35 -1.96
C LEU A 177 8.83 -6.66 -1.72
N ALA A 178 7.52 -6.68 -1.96
CA ALA A 178 6.70 -7.88 -1.88
C ALA A 178 6.81 -8.78 -3.13
N VAL A 179 7.40 -8.30 -4.22
CA VAL A 179 7.56 -9.08 -5.45
C VAL A 179 8.90 -9.82 -5.43
N PRO A 180 8.90 -11.17 -5.53
CA PRO A 180 10.15 -11.92 -5.64
C PRO A 180 10.76 -11.73 -7.04
N HIS A 181 12.07 -12.01 -7.18
CA HIS A 181 12.78 -12.00 -8.46
C HIS A 181 12.80 -10.65 -9.20
N ILE A 182 12.78 -9.56 -8.44
CA ILE A 182 13.06 -8.21 -8.95
C ILE A 182 14.16 -7.56 -8.12
N GLN A 183 14.80 -6.56 -8.69
CA GLN A 183 15.80 -5.75 -8.01
C GLN A 183 15.21 -4.38 -7.68
N TYR A 184 15.07 -4.09 -6.38
CA TYR A 184 14.79 -2.74 -5.92
C TYR A 184 16.01 -1.83 -6.14
N VAL A 185 15.80 -0.72 -6.85
CA VAL A 185 16.85 0.24 -7.20
C VAL A 185 17.01 1.30 -6.09
N GLY A 186 15.89 1.82 -5.60
CA GLY A 186 15.87 2.87 -4.58
C GLY A 186 14.60 3.72 -4.62
N PRO A 187 14.47 4.67 -3.67
CA PRO A 187 13.35 5.60 -3.61
C PRO A 187 13.46 6.67 -4.70
N LEU A 188 12.35 7.34 -5.01
CA LEU A 188 12.39 8.59 -5.79
C LEU A 188 13.23 9.67 -5.07
N PRO A 189 13.87 10.59 -5.81
CA PRO A 189 14.51 11.77 -5.23
C PRO A 189 13.56 12.53 -4.31
N ALA A 190 14.07 13.04 -3.19
CA ALA A 190 13.26 13.73 -2.18
C ALA A 190 12.40 14.88 -2.75
N ALA A 191 12.90 15.61 -3.75
CA ALA A 191 12.20 16.72 -4.41
C ALA A 191 10.92 16.30 -5.17
N ILE A 192 10.80 15.03 -5.55
CA ILE A 192 9.65 14.45 -6.26
C ILE A 192 9.13 13.20 -5.54
N GLN A 193 9.44 13.05 -4.26
CA GLN A 193 8.90 11.97 -3.45
C GLN A 193 7.49 12.34 -2.99
N ASN A 194 6.61 11.34 -2.96
CA ASN A 194 5.26 11.48 -2.45
C ASN A 194 4.96 10.38 -1.44
N TYR A 195 4.94 10.75 -0.16
CA TYR A 195 4.58 9.83 0.91
C TYR A 195 3.06 9.74 1.04
N THR A 196 2.54 8.51 1.00
CA THR A 196 1.14 8.22 1.35
C THR A 196 1.10 7.76 2.80
N VAL A 197 0.40 8.51 3.65
CA VAL A 197 0.09 8.12 5.04
C VAL A 197 -1.11 7.18 5.04
N TYR A 198 -0.99 6.04 5.69
CA TYR A 198 -2.06 5.07 5.89
C TYR A 198 -2.60 5.18 7.31
N ALA A 199 -3.93 5.27 7.41
CA ALA A 199 -4.68 5.31 8.63
C ALA A 199 -5.55 4.06 8.76
N ALA A 200 -5.54 3.46 9.94
CA ALA A 200 -6.48 2.44 10.33
C ALA A 200 -7.69 3.09 11.02
N GLY A 201 -8.89 2.73 10.58
CA GLY A 201 -10.15 3.18 11.16
C GLY A 201 -11.04 1.98 11.50
N VAL A 202 -11.67 2.02 12.67
CA VAL A 202 -12.69 1.05 13.06
C VAL A 202 -14.00 1.39 12.35
N SER A 203 -14.73 0.39 11.88
CA SER A 203 -16.08 0.56 11.33
C SER A 203 -17.02 1.19 12.36
N ALA A 204 -17.88 2.11 11.93
CA ALA A 204 -18.95 2.63 12.79
C ALA A 204 -19.99 1.56 13.16
N HIS A 205 -20.01 0.44 12.42
CA HIS A 205 -20.90 -0.71 12.62
C HIS A 205 -20.11 -1.97 12.99
N VAL A 206 -18.94 -1.81 13.62
CA VAL A 206 -18.05 -2.90 14.03
C VAL A 206 -18.80 -3.96 14.85
N LYS A 207 -18.61 -5.23 14.50
CA LYS A 207 -19.22 -6.36 15.22
C LYS A 207 -18.28 -6.89 16.29
N ASN A 208 -16.99 -6.89 16.00
CA ASN A 208 -15.95 -7.33 16.91
C ASN A 208 -15.07 -6.16 17.37
N LEU A 209 -15.61 -5.30 18.24
CA LEU A 209 -14.88 -4.12 18.73
C LEU A 209 -13.60 -4.49 19.48
N ALA A 210 -13.65 -5.54 20.31
CA ALA A 210 -12.49 -6.00 21.06
C ALA A 210 -11.36 -6.47 20.13
N GLY A 211 -11.70 -7.28 19.10
CA GLY A 211 -10.74 -7.72 18.09
C GLY A 211 -10.20 -6.56 17.24
N ALA A 212 -11.05 -5.61 16.85
CA ALA A 212 -10.61 -4.40 16.14
C ALA A 212 -9.62 -3.56 16.96
N GLN A 213 -9.89 -3.38 18.26
CA GLN A 213 -8.99 -2.66 19.17
C GLN A 213 -7.67 -3.41 19.38
N ALA A 214 -7.71 -4.73 19.54
CA ALA A 214 -6.51 -5.55 19.67
C ALA A 214 -5.65 -5.51 18.40
N LEU A 215 -6.27 -5.55 17.21
CA LEU A 215 -5.56 -5.35 15.94
C LEU A 215 -4.90 -3.96 15.87
N LEU A 216 -5.61 -2.89 16.24
CA LEU A 216 -5.03 -1.54 16.26
C LEU A 216 -3.83 -1.44 17.22
N GLN A 217 -3.94 -2.01 18.41
CA GLN A 217 -2.84 -2.06 19.37
C GLN A 217 -1.63 -2.82 18.80
N ALA A 218 -1.88 -3.96 18.15
CA ALA A 218 -0.83 -4.74 17.51
C ALA A 218 -0.12 -3.94 16.40
N LEU A 219 -0.87 -3.25 15.54
CA LEU A 219 -0.34 -2.43 14.45
C LEU A 219 0.54 -1.26 14.94
N LEU A 220 0.29 -0.77 16.15
CA LEU A 220 1.04 0.33 16.77
C LEU A 220 2.15 -0.15 17.72
N SER A 221 2.36 -1.46 17.83
CA SER A 221 3.42 -2.03 18.68
C SER A 221 4.82 -1.84 18.09
N GLU A 222 5.85 -1.89 18.95
CA GLU A 222 7.26 -1.85 18.52
C GLU A 222 7.61 -3.03 17.59
N ALA A 223 7.04 -4.20 17.84
CA ALA A 223 7.21 -5.37 16.99
C ALA A 223 6.64 -5.14 15.57
N ALA A 224 5.48 -4.48 15.48
CA ALA A 224 4.91 -4.07 14.20
C ALA A 224 5.75 -2.98 13.53
N ALA A 225 6.28 -2.01 14.28
CA ALA A 225 7.14 -0.97 13.74
C ALA A 225 8.36 -1.55 12.99
N ALA A 226 9.07 -2.50 13.61
CA ALA A 226 10.19 -3.19 12.96
C ALA A 226 9.76 -4.01 11.72
N LEU A 227 8.56 -4.60 11.74
CA LEU A 227 8.02 -5.32 10.57
C LEU A 227 7.67 -4.35 9.43
N ILE A 228 7.02 -3.22 9.75
CA ILE A 228 6.65 -2.14 8.82
C ILE A 228 7.90 -1.63 8.09
N GLU A 229 9.00 -1.39 8.81
CA GLU A 229 10.29 -0.99 8.23
C GLU A 229 10.85 -2.05 7.29
N ARG A 230 10.87 -3.33 7.70
CA ARG A 230 11.31 -4.44 6.83
C ARG A 230 10.46 -4.59 5.57
N LYS A 231 9.20 -4.16 5.62
CA LYS A 231 8.29 -4.13 4.47
C LYS A 231 8.36 -2.82 3.68
N GLY A 232 9.35 -1.96 3.93
CA GLY A 232 9.62 -0.77 3.11
C GLY A 232 8.67 0.39 3.37
N MET A 233 8.06 0.44 4.55
CA MET A 233 7.25 1.56 5.02
C MET A 233 7.92 2.20 6.23
N GLU A 234 7.52 3.42 6.56
CA GLU A 234 7.93 4.09 7.79
C GLU A 234 6.78 4.01 8.81
N PRO A 235 6.99 3.44 10.00
CA PRO A 235 5.95 3.35 11.02
C PRO A 235 5.49 4.74 11.45
N ALA A 236 4.24 4.84 11.88
CA ALA A 236 3.79 6.05 12.56
C ALA A 236 4.66 6.29 13.81
N ALA A 237 5.01 7.55 14.08
CA ALA A 237 5.70 7.89 15.31
C ALA A 237 4.87 7.38 16.50
N ALA A 238 5.55 6.84 17.52
CA ALA A 238 4.90 6.44 18.77
C ALA A 238 4.10 7.65 19.31
N GLN A 239 2.81 7.45 19.53
CA GLN A 239 1.92 8.45 20.12
C GLN A 239 2.05 8.45 21.65
#